data_AF-A0A941JGD1-F1
#
_entry.id   AF-A0A941JGD1-F1
#
_cell.length_a   1.000
_cell.length_b   1.000
_cell.length_c   1.000
_cell.angle_alpha   90.00
_cell.angle_beta   90.00
_cell.angle_gamma   90.00
#
_symmetry.space_group_name_H-M   'P 1'
#
loop_
_entity.id
_entity.type
_entity.pdbx_description
1 polymer ?
#
loop_
_entity_poly.entity_id
_entity_poly.type
_entity_poly.pdbx_seq_one_letter_code
_entity_poly.pdbx_strand_id
1 'polypeptide(L)'
;MSYQDIQFDLSGGIARLTLNRPDKLNSFTANMHGEVADAMTRVENEGARVLVLTGAGRGFCAGQDLSERRPAADGTPPDLGETVDKFYGPLVRRINALP
;
A
#
# COMPACT_ATOMS: atom_id res chain seq x y z
N MET A 1 4.98 -8.86 13.07
CA MET A 1 4.19 -7.64 13.33
C MET A 1 2.76 -7.89 12.88
N SER A 2 1.76 -7.32 13.56
CA SER A 2 0.39 -7.29 13.05
C SER A 2 0.19 -6.02 12.24
N TYR A 3 -0.13 -6.15 10.97
CA TYR A 3 -0.56 -5.03 10.14
C TYR A 3 -1.98 -4.59 10.53
N GLN A 4 -2.28 -3.29 10.40
CA GLN A 4 -3.59 -2.72 10.68
C GLN A 4 -4.43 -2.57 9.41
N ASP A 5 -3.85 -2.02 8.36
CA ASP A 5 -4.53 -1.64 7.12
C ASP A 5 -4.32 -2.66 5.98
N ILE A 6 -3.46 -3.66 6.17
CA ILE A 6 -3.25 -4.78 5.25
C ILE A 6 -3.33 -6.14 5.96
N GLN A 7 -3.45 -7.21 5.17
CA GLN A 7 -3.16 -8.57 5.58
C GLN A 7 -2.03 -9.11 4.68
N PHE A 8 -1.11 -9.86 5.28
CA PHE A 8 0.00 -10.46 4.54
C PHE A 8 0.20 -11.90 4.97
N ASP A 9 0.27 -12.79 3.99
CA ASP A 9 0.65 -14.20 4.16
C ASP A 9 1.75 -14.55 3.16
N LEU A 10 2.71 -15.36 3.58
CA LEU A 10 3.71 -15.95 2.69
C LEU A 10 3.78 -17.44 2.96
N SER A 11 3.18 -18.22 2.06
CA SER A 11 3.08 -19.67 2.19
C SER A 11 3.28 -20.34 0.83
N GLY A 12 4.06 -21.42 0.79
CA GLY A 12 4.34 -22.16 -0.46
C GLY A 12 5.00 -21.33 -1.56
N GLY A 13 5.73 -20.25 -1.21
CA GLY A 13 6.32 -19.32 -2.16
C GLY A 13 5.34 -18.31 -2.78
N ILE A 14 4.10 -18.24 -2.29
CA ILE A 14 3.10 -17.24 -2.72
C ILE A 14 2.98 -16.20 -1.61
N ALA A 15 3.43 -14.98 -1.89
CA ALA A 15 3.15 -13.83 -1.05
C ALA A 15 1.76 -13.27 -1.41
N ARG A 16 0.83 -13.28 -0.48
CA ARG A 16 -0.50 -12.69 -0.63
C ARG A 16 -0.58 -11.43 0.22
N LEU A 17 -0.67 -10.28 -0.45
CA LEU A 17 -0.88 -8.97 0.14
C LEU A 17 -2.31 -8.51 -0.15
N THR A 18 -3.13 -8.43 0.89
CA THR A 18 -4.52 -7.97 0.80
C THR A 18 -4.64 -6.60 1.45
N LEU A 19 -5.02 -5.59 0.67
CA LEU A 19 -5.41 -4.27 1.17
C LEU A 19 -6.68 -4.42 2.02
N ASN A 20 -6.69 -3.96 3.28
CA ASN A 20 -7.70 -4.34 4.27
C ASN A 20 -8.40 -3.14 4.92
N ARG A 21 -8.86 -2.20 4.10
CA ARG A 21 -9.77 -1.10 4.52
C ARG A 21 -11.07 -1.14 3.69
N PRO A 22 -11.84 -2.24 3.72
CA PRO A 22 -12.95 -2.46 2.78
C PRO A 22 -14.05 -1.39 2.86
N ASP A 23 -14.31 -0.84 4.05
CA ASP A 23 -15.29 0.24 4.27
C ASP A 23 -14.90 1.57 3.61
N LYS A 24 -13.61 1.71 3.27
CA LYS A 24 -13.04 2.86 2.55
C LYS A 24 -12.56 2.48 1.14
N LEU A 25 -13.08 1.38 0.58
CA LEU A 25 -12.67 0.87 -0.74
C LEU A 25 -11.14 0.72 -0.85
N ASN A 26 -10.48 0.34 0.25
CA ASN A 26 -9.04 0.14 0.32
C ASN A 26 -8.22 1.36 -0.13
N SER A 27 -8.73 2.58 0.07
CA SER A 27 -7.97 3.80 -0.22
C SER A 27 -6.73 3.90 0.68
N PHE A 28 -5.61 4.33 0.12
CA PHE A 28 -4.33 4.39 0.81
C PHE A 28 -4.26 5.52 1.84
N THR A 29 -3.82 5.19 3.04
CA THR A 29 -3.34 6.12 4.07
C THR A 29 -1.82 6.14 4.12
N ALA A 30 -1.23 7.13 4.80
CA ALA A 30 0.20 7.11 5.09
C ALA A 30 0.64 5.84 5.85
N ASN A 31 -0.18 5.36 6.80
CA ASN A 31 0.08 4.12 7.53
C ASN A 31 0.11 2.91 6.58
N MET A 32 -0.92 2.77 5.74
CA MET A 32 -1.03 1.68 4.77
C MET A 32 0.12 1.67 3.76
N HIS A 33 0.61 2.84 3.32
CA HIS A 33 1.82 2.92 2.49
C HIS A 33 3.05 2.33 3.20
N GLY A 34 3.23 2.65 4.49
CA GLY A 34 4.31 2.09 5.30
C GLY A 34 4.20 0.58 5.45
N GLU A 35 3.00 0.07 5.74
CA GLU A 35 2.76 -1.37 5.87
C GLU A 35 2.99 -2.12 4.54
N VAL A 36 2.53 -1.56 3.42
CA VAL A 36 2.78 -2.13 2.09
C VAL A 36 4.28 -2.12 1.76
N ALA A 37 5.00 -1.05 2.12
CA ALA A 37 6.44 -0.99 1.91
C ALA A 37 7.20 -2.05 2.73
N ASP A 38 6.78 -2.29 3.98
CA ASP A 38 7.32 -3.36 4.80
C ASP A 38 7.00 -4.75 4.22
N ALA A 39 5.75 -5.00 3.83
CA ALA A 39 5.34 -6.25 3.20
C ALA A 39 6.12 -6.53 1.89
N MET A 40 6.37 -5.51 1.06
CA MET A 40 7.21 -5.64 -0.13
C MET A 40 8.66 -6.04 0.21
N THR A 41 9.21 -5.57 1.33
CA THR A 41 10.55 -5.97 1.78
C THR A 41 10.58 -7.46 2.12
N ARG A 42 9.48 -7.98 2.67
CA ARG A 42 9.32 -9.40 2.92
C ARG A 42 9.18 -10.20 1.63
N VAL A 43 8.41 -9.72 0.66
CA VAL A 43 8.29 -10.34 -0.68
C VAL A 43 9.67 -10.51 -1.33
N GLU A 44 10.49 -9.46 -1.29
CA GLU A 44 11.82 -9.44 -1.92
C GLU A 44 12.83 -10.37 -1.22
N ASN A 45 12.74 -10.53 0.10
CA ASN A 45 13.79 -11.18 0.89
C ASN A 45 13.42 -12.59 1.41
N GLU A 46 12.14 -12.93 1.52
CA GLU A 46 11.67 -14.17 2.14
C GLU A 46 11.36 -15.29 1.13
N GLY A 47 11.83 -15.17 -0.11
CA GLY A 47 11.75 -16.23 -1.12
C GLY A 47 10.37 -16.39 -1.77
N ALA A 48 9.61 -15.29 -1.88
CA ALA A 48 8.38 -15.29 -2.68
C ALA A 48 8.70 -15.52 -4.17
N ARG A 49 7.93 -16.38 -4.81
CA ARG A 49 7.96 -16.67 -6.26
C ARG A 49 6.81 -16.01 -7.00
N VAL A 50 5.73 -15.70 -6.28
CA VAL A 50 4.54 -15.04 -6.81
C VAL A 50 4.08 -14.02 -5.79
N LEU A 51 3.83 -12.79 -6.23
CA LEU A 51 3.10 -11.80 -5.45
C LEU A 51 1.65 -11.72 -5.95
N VAL A 52 0.70 -11.97 -5.07
CA VAL A 52 -0.73 -11.68 -5.27
C VAL A 52 -1.06 -10.43 -4.49
N LEU A 53 -1.31 -9.34 -5.21
CA LEU A 53 -1.81 -8.08 -4.65
C LEU A 53 -3.32 -7.99 -4.90
N THR A 54 -4.12 -7.86 -3.85
CA THR A 54 -5.59 -7.78 -3.95
C THR A 54 -6.19 -6.89 -2.88
N GLY A 55 -7.49 -6.64 -2.93
CA GLY A 55 -8.22 -5.84 -1.95
C GLY A 55 -9.32 -6.65 -1.26
N ALA A 56 -9.50 -6.43 0.04
CA ALA A 56 -10.61 -7.00 0.79
C ALA A 56 -11.94 -6.34 0.37
N GLY A 57 -13.04 -7.10 0.47
CA GLY A 57 -14.37 -6.60 0.18
C GLY A 57 -14.65 -6.43 -1.31
N ARG A 58 -15.39 -5.36 -1.66
CA ARG A 58 -16.04 -5.23 -2.98
C ARG A 58 -15.19 -4.60 -4.09
N GLY A 59 -13.95 -4.20 -3.81
CA GLY A 59 -13.11 -3.49 -4.76
C GLY A 59 -11.64 -3.58 -4.42
N PHE A 60 -10.77 -3.36 -5.42
CA PHE A 60 -9.33 -3.42 -5.24
C PHE A 60 -8.81 -2.25 -4.39
N CYS A 61 -8.87 -1.02 -4.93
CA CYS A 61 -8.41 0.21 -4.28
C CYS A 61 -9.02 1.43 -4.99
N ALA A 62 -9.48 2.43 -4.22
CA ALA A 62 -10.00 3.69 -4.74
C ALA A 62 -8.94 4.80 -4.94
N GLY A 63 -7.65 4.50 -4.74
CA GLY A 63 -6.55 5.46 -4.81
C GLY A 63 -6.17 6.02 -3.44
N GLN A 64 -5.72 7.27 -3.38
CA GLN A 64 -5.36 7.92 -2.10
C GLN A 64 -6.62 8.26 -1.29
N ASP A 65 -6.58 8.04 0.03
CA ASP A 65 -7.59 8.53 0.95
C ASP A 65 -7.56 10.07 1.01
N LEU A 66 -8.60 10.69 0.47
CA LEU A 66 -8.71 12.16 0.41
C LEU A 66 -8.94 12.78 1.80
N SER A 67 -9.33 12.00 2.80
CA SER A 67 -9.56 12.52 4.15
C SER A 67 -8.26 12.87 4.89
N GLU A 68 -7.11 12.33 4.44
CA GLU A 68 -5.76 12.70 4.88
C GLU A 68 -5.21 13.93 4.14
N ARG A 69 -5.82 14.33 3.01
CA ARG A 69 -5.38 15.44 2.17
C ARG A 69 -6.13 16.73 2.48
N ARG A 70 -6.22 17.07 3.77
CA ARG A 70 -6.80 18.35 4.18
C ARG A 70 -5.78 19.47 3.95
N PRO A 71 -6.21 20.66 3.48
CA PRO A 71 -5.37 21.84 3.49
C PRO A 71 -4.79 22.08 4.89
N ALA A 72 -3.59 22.66 4.94
CA ALA A 72 -3.04 23.14 6.20
C ALA A 72 -3.98 24.21 6.81
N ALA A 73 -3.81 24.48 8.11
CA ALA A 73 -4.68 25.42 8.83
C ALA A 73 -4.68 26.84 8.21
N ASP A 74 -3.65 27.18 7.45
CA ASP A 74 -3.48 28.44 6.72
C ASP A 74 -4.10 28.42 5.31
N GLY A 75 -4.75 27.33 4.91
CA GLY A 75 -5.36 27.15 3.59
C GLY A 75 -4.40 26.72 2.49
N THR A 76 -3.13 26.48 2.80
CA THR A 76 -2.16 25.98 1.82
C THR A 76 -2.60 24.60 1.30
N PRO A 77 -2.75 24.42 -0.03
CA PRO A 77 -3.08 23.12 -0.60
C PRO A 77 -2.00 22.08 -0.30
N PRO A 78 -2.37 20.81 -0.08
CA PRO A 78 -1.38 19.76 0.11
C PRO A 78 -0.54 19.55 -1.16
N ASP A 79 0.77 19.34 -0.99
CA ASP A 79 1.65 18.97 -2.09
C ASP A 79 1.37 17.51 -2.51
N LEU A 80 0.70 17.36 -3.66
CA LEU A 80 0.37 16.04 -4.19
C LEU A 80 1.61 15.32 -4.74
N GLY A 81 2.64 16.04 -5.16
CA GLY A 81 3.90 15.50 -5.66
C GLY A 81 4.65 14.76 -4.57
N GLU A 82 4.64 15.30 -3.35
CA GLU A 82 5.26 14.64 -2.19
C GLU A 82 4.70 13.23 -1.95
N THR A 83 3.38 13.04 -2.10
CA THR A 83 2.75 11.71 -1.96
C THR A 83 3.25 10.74 -3.03
N VAL A 84 3.40 11.24 -4.27
CA VAL A 84 3.88 10.42 -5.39
C VAL A 84 5.33 10.02 -5.17
N ASP A 85 6.19 10.98 -4.79
CA ASP A 85 7.62 10.76 -4.65
C ASP A 85 7.96 9.89 -3.44
N LYS A 86 7.27 10.08 -2.32
CA LYS A 86 7.55 9.32 -1.08
C LYS A 86 6.96 7.92 -1.09
N PHE A 87 5.80 7.72 -1.73
CA PHE A 87 5.04 6.47 -1.56
C PHE A 87 4.82 5.71 -2.87
N TYR A 88 4.02 6.26 -3.79
CA TYR A 88 3.60 5.52 -4.99
C TYR A 88 4.76 5.22 -5.95
N GLY A 89 5.64 6.20 -6.18
CA GLY A 89 6.80 6.06 -7.07
C GLY A 89 7.72 4.90 -6.64
N PRO A 90 8.21 4.89 -5.39
CA PRO A 90 8.98 3.77 -4.86
C PRO A 90 8.26 2.43 -4.95
N LEU A 91 6.97 2.37 -4.58
CA LEU A 91 6.19 1.12 -4.65
C LEU A 91 6.11 0.56 -6.07
N VAL A 92 5.75 1.38 -7.05
CA VAL A 92 5.61 0.95 -8.46
C VAL A 92 6.95 0.47 -9.01
N ARG A 93 8.06 1.16 -8.67
CA ARG A 93 9.41 0.74 -9.07
C ARG A 93 9.79 -0.62 -8.48
N ARG A 94 9.47 -0.87 -7.21
CA ARG A 94 9.71 -2.16 -6.56
C ARG A 94 8.92 -3.29 -7.22
N ILE A 95 7.63 -3.07 -7.49
CA ILE A 95 6.78 -4.04 -8.20
C ILE A 95 7.35 -4.34 -9.59
N ASN A 96 7.79 -3.32 -10.34
CA ASN A 96 8.36 -3.48 -11.67
C ASN A 96 9.71 -4.23 -11.66
N ALA A 97 10.49 -4.08 -10.59
CA ALA A 97 11.79 -4.72 -10.44
C ALA A 97 11.73 -6.17 -9.92
N LEU A 98 10.53 -6.70 -9.62
CA LEU A 98 10.38 -8.12 -9.29
C LEU A 98 10.78 -8.99 -10.50
N PRO A 99 11.48 -10.11 -10.27
CA PRO A 99 12.03 -10.96 -11.33
C PRO A 99 10.97 -11.73 -12.13
#